data_AF-A0A6N9J112-F1
#
_entry.id   AF-A0A6N9J112-F1
#
_cell.length_a   1.000
_cell.length_b   1.000
_cell.length_c   1.000
_cell.angle_alpha   90.00
_cell.angle_beta   90.00
_cell.angle_gamma   90.00
#
_symmetry.space_group_name_H-M   'P 1'
#
loop_
_entity.id
_entity.type
_entity.pdbx_description
1 polymer ?
#
loop_
_entity_poly.entity_id
_entity_poly.type
_entity_poly.pdbx_seq_one_letter_code
_entity_poly.pdbx_strand_id
1 'polypeptide(L)'
;MNEEVNFCSQCGAKVSSEGKFCSNCGHDLQNSSTQTPLDKTIKVEVTNATVEKGFNAIEKGVKATPSIIKRVWRFLKIFFKILLIVLTVILIGSMVIDYG
;
A
#
# COMPACT_ATOMS: atom_id res chain seq x y z
N MET A 1 19.01 -25.80 35.84
CA MET A 1 18.06 -26.08 34.74
C MET A 1 17.32 -24.79 34.44
N ASN A 2 17.67 -24.12 33.35
CA ASN A 2 16.98 -22.94 32.82
C ASN A 2 15.94 -23.43 31.81
N GLU A 3 14.68 -23.51 32.23
CA GLU A 3 13.57 -23.80 31.31
C GLU A 3 13.39 -22.58 30.40
N GLU A 4 13.74 -22.70 29.13
CA GLU A 4 13.52 -21.64 28.15
C GLU A 4 12.04 -21.61 27.78
N VAL A 5 11.34 -20.64 28.35
CA VAL A 5 9.91 -20.49 28.20
C VAL A 5 9.61 -19.54 27.05
N ASN A 6 8.96 -20.04 26.01
CA ASN A 6 8.49 -19.21 24.91
C ASN A 6 7.04 -18.77 25.15
N PHE A 7 6.70 -17.58 24.64
CA PHE A 7 5.33 -17.05 24.68
C PHE A 7 4.84 -16.79 23.27
N CYS A 8 3.56 -17.06 23.02
CA CYS A 8 2.93 -16.79 21.74
C CYS A 8 2.88 -15.27 21.49
N SER A 9 3.40 -14.81 20.36
CA SER A 9 3.37 -13.40 19.95
C SER A 9 1.96 -12.84 19.71
N GLN A 10 0.97 -13.71 19.46
CA GLN A 10 -0.40 -13.30 19.17
C GLN A 10 -1.32 -13.25 20.39
N CYS A 11 -1.14 -14.13 21.38
CA CYS A 11 -2.04 -14.23 22.52
C CYS A 11 -1.34 -14.20 23.89
N GLY A 12 -0.01 -14.19 23.93
CA GLY A 12 0.76 -14.19 25.17
C GLY A 12 0.74 -15.50 25.95
N ALA A 13 0.11 -16.56 25.45
CA ALA A 13 0.12 -17.86 26.12
C ALA A 13 1.53 -18.47 26.15
N LYS A 14 1.85 -19.18 27.24
CA LYS A 14 3.07 -19.99 27.35
C LYS A 14 3.04 -21.10 26.30
N VAL A 15 4.06 -21.18 25.45
CA VAL A 15 4.19 -22.19 24.39
C VAL A 15 5.44 -23.02 24.61
N SER A 16 5.32 -24.32 24.37
CA SER A 16 6.47 -25.21 24.31
C SER A 16 7.17 -25.03 22.96
N SER A 17 8.49 -25.04 22.95
CA SER A 17 9.35 -24.88 21.76
C SER A 17 9.19 -25.99 20.71
N GLU A 18 8.47 -27.06 21.03
CA GLU A 18 8.27 -28.22 20.14
C GLU A 18 6.98 -28.12 19.28
N GLY A 19 6.07 -27.20 19.61
CA GLY A 19 4.76 -27.08 18.95
C GLY A 19 4.81 -26.32 17.63
N LYS A 20 4.16 -26.84 16.58
CA LYS A 20 4.00 -26.11 15.30
C LYS A 20 3.02 -24.94 15.41
N PHE A 21 2.01 -25.09 16.26
CA PHE A 21 0.95 -24.12 16.46
C PHE A 21 0.74 -23.87 17.95
N CYS A 22 0.29 -22.66 18.30
CA CYS A 22 -0.10 -22.32 19.66
C CYS A 22 -1.40 -23.05 20.04
N SER A 23 -1.37 -23.86 21.10
CA SER A 23 -2.55 -24.58 21.60
C SER A 23 -3.68 -23.68 22.10
N ASN A 24 -3.40 -22.40 22.39
CA ASN A 24 -4.41 -21.47 22.91
C ASN A 24 -5.14 -20.70 21.80
N CYS A 25 -4.44 -20.29 20.74
CA CYS A 25 -5.02 -19.44 19.68
C CYS A 25 -4.88 -19.99 18.26
N GLY A 26 -4.11 -21.06 18.05
CA GLY A 26 -3.88 -21.68 16.75
C GLY A 26 -2.81 -21.00 15.87
N HIS A 27 -2.09 -19.97 16.36
CA HIS A 27 -1.05 -19.28 15.58
C HIS A 27 0.16 -20.18 15.30
N ASP A 28 0.70 -20.13 14.07
CA ASP A 28 1.88 -20.90 13.66
C ASP A 28 3.17 -20.35 14.31
N LEU A 29 3.88 -21.20 15.03
CA LEU A 29 5.11 -20.88 15.77
C LEU A 29 6.38 -21.30 15.01
N GLN A 30 6.28 -22.08 13.93
CA GLN A 30 7.44 -22.59 13.19
C GLN A 30 7.97 -21.64 12.13
N ASN A 31 7.21 -20.60 11.75
CA ASN A 31 7.63 -19.67 10.70
C ASN A 31 8.73 -18.66 11.14
N SER A 32 9.28 -18.77 12.35
CA SER A 32 10.30 -17.82 12.86
C SER A 32 11.71 -18.41 13.03
N SER A 33 12.00 -19.60 12.50
CA SER A 33 13.38 -20.14 12.53
C SER A 33 13.71 -20.94 11.28
N THR A 34 14.27 -20.28 10.27
CA THR A 34 15.50 -20.68 9.54
C THR A 34 15.75 -19.65 8.44
N GLN A 35 16.83 -18.87 8.57
CA GLN A 35 17.44 -18.17 7.44
C GLN A 35 18.46 -19.10 6.74
N THR A 36 18.18 -19.44 5.47
CA THR A 36 19.05 -19.48 4.26
C THR A 36 20.31 -20.40 4.25
N PRO A 37 20.53 -21.31 3.26
CA PRO A 37 21.09 -20.89 1.94
C PRO A 37 20.79 -21.74 0.67
N LEU A 38 20.88 -21.05 -0.49
CA LEU A 38 21.36 -21.51 -1.81
C LEU A 38 20.45 -22.32 -2.77
N ASP A 39 20.08 -21.64 -3.87
CA ASP A 39 20.02 -22.08 -5.27
C ASP A 39 19.05 -23.21 -5.71
N LYS A 40 17.89 -22.81 -6.27
CA LYS A 40 17.52 -23.18 -7.66
C LYS A 40 16.27 -22.43 -8.12
N THR A 41 16.49 -21.52 -9.07
CA THR A 41 15.69 -21.32 -10.28
C THR A 41 14.27 -21.92 -10.30
N ILE A 42 13.27 -21.12 -9.94
CA ILE A 42 11.99 -21.16 -10.64
C ILE A 42 11.91 -19.87 -11.46
N LYS A 43 12.25 -20.03 -12.74
CA LYS A 43 11.95 -19.11 -13.83
C LYS A 43 10.45 -18.84 -13.83
N VAL A 44 10.02 -17.74 -13.23
CA VAL A 44 8.76 -17.10 -13.59
C VAL A 44 9.10 -15.85 -14.39
N GLU A 45 9.51 -16.08 -15.63
CA GLU A 45 9.16 -15.15 -16.70
C GLU A 45 7.63 -15.10 -16.76
N VAL A 46 7.02 -14.24 -15.95
CA VAL A 46 5.77 -13.59 -16.36
C VAL A 46 6.18 -12.22 -16.86
N THR A 47 6.89 -12.28 -17.98
CA THR A 47 7.32 -11.16 -18.81
C THR A 47 6.06 -10.50 -19.38
N ASN A 48 5.76 -9.27 -18.97
CA ASN A 48 5.14 -8.18 -19.72
C ASN A 48 3.85 -8.38 -20.56
N ALA A 49 3.25 -9.57 -20.64
CA ALA A 49 2.06 -9.84 -21.46
C ALA A 49 0.73 -9.72 -20.70
N THR A 50 0.77 -9.67 -19.37
CA THR A 50 -0.45 -9.55 -18.54
C THR A 50 -0.84 -8.09 -18.29
N VAL A 51 0.08 -7.14 -18.47
CA VAL A 51 -0.17 -5.71 -18.22
C VAL A 51 -0.92 -5.07 -19.40
N GLU A 52 -0.63 -5.45 -20.65
CA GLU A 52 -1.30 -4.88 -21.84
C GLU A 52 -2.79 -5.21 -21.92
N LYS A 53 -3.20 -6.41 -21.49
CA LYS A 53 -4.62 -6.80 -21.42
C LYS A 53 -5.35 -6.17 -20.24
N GLY A 54 -4.63 -5.83 -19.17
CA GLY A 54 -5.15 -5.09 -18.02
C GLY A 54 -5.61 -3.69 -18.42
N PHE A 55 -4.81 -2.96 -19.20
CA PHE A 55 -5.15 -1.59 -19.61
C PHE A 55 -6.38 -1.49 -20.54
N ASN A 56 -6.60 -2.47 -21.43
CA ASN A 56 -7.75 -2.45 -22.35
C ASN A 56 -9.09 -2.78 -21.66
N ALA A 57 -9.07 -3.54 -20.55
CA ALA A 57 -10.24 -3.79 -19.72
C ALA A 57 -10.59 -2.58 -18.82
N ILE A 58 -9.59 -1.77 -18.45
CA ILE A 58 -9.77 -0.52 -17.71
C ILE A 58 -10.48 0.53 -18.60
N GLU A 59 -10.26 0.54 -19.92
CA GLU A 59 -10.91 1.48 -20.84
C GLU A 59 -12.42 1.25 -20.98
N LYS A 60 -12.88 -0.01 -20.91
CA LYS A 60 -14.31 -0.34 -20.97
C LYS A 60 -15.03 -0.08 -19.64
N GLY A 61 -14.33 -0.19 -18.51
CA GLY A 61 -14.85 0.14 -17.18
C GLY A 61 -15.11 1.63 -16.96
N VAL A 62 -14.43 2.51 -17.70
CA VAL A 62 -14.61 3.97 -17.64
C VAL A 62 -15.90 4.45 -18.32
N LYS A 63 -16.47 3.68 -19.26
CA LYS A 63 -17.59 4.14 -20.09
C LYS A 63 -18.97 4.00 -19.43
N ALA A 64 -19.12 3.21 -18.36
CA ALA A 64 -20.43 2.88 -17.81
C ALA A 64 -20.92 3.74 -16.63
N THR A 65 -20.18 4.73 -16.12
CA THR A 65 -20.74 5.64 -15.08
C THR A 65 -20.22 7.10 -15.18
N PRO A 66 -20.70 7.91 -16.14
CA PRO A 66 -20.17 9.26 -16.41
C PRO A 66 -20.54 10.31 -15.35
N SER A 67 -21.63 10.11 -14.61
CA SER A 67 -22.25 11.18 -13.81
C SER A 67 -21.48 11.56 -12.55
N ILE A 68 -20.87 10.58 -11.87
CA ILE A 68 -20.08 10.83 -10.64
C ILE A 68 -18.69 11.38 -10.99
N ILE A 69 -18.01 10.80 -11.98
CA ILE A 69 -16.68 11.24 -12.40
C ILE A 69 -16.73 12.69 -12.92
N LYS A 70 -17.76 13.06 -13.68
CA LYS A 70 -17.95 14.44 -14.15
C LYS A 70 -18.16 15.42 -13.00
N ARG A 71 -18.81 14.99 -11.91
CA ARG A 71 -19.03 15.81 -10.71
C ARG A 71 -17.73 15.97 -9.92
N VAL A 72 -16.98 14.88 -9.69
CA VAL A 72 -15.66 14.91 -9.04
C VAL A 72 -14.66 15.74 -9.84
N TRP A 73 -14.59 15.56 -11.16
CA TRP A 73 -13.69 16.31 -12.03
C TRP A 73 -14.03 17.81 -12.06
N ARG A 74 -15.33 18.16 -11.98
CA ARG A 74 -15.76 19.56 -11.89
C ARG A 74 -15.29 20.19 -10.58
N PHE A 75 -15.44 19.50 -9.46
CA PHE A 75 -14.94 19.96 -8.16
C PHE A 75 -13.41 20.04 -8.14
N LEU A 76 -12.72 19.02 -8.64
CA LEU A 76 -11.25 18.99 -8.74
C LEU A 76 -10.73 20.15 -9.60
N LYS A 77 -11.40 20.43 -10.73
CA LYS A 77 -11.03 21.54 -11.62
C LYS A 77 -11.27 22.91 -10.98
N ILE A 78 -12.36 23.07 -10.23
CA ILE A 78 -12.63 24.30 -9.48
C ILE A 78 -11.59 24.49 -8.38
N PHE A 79 -11.30 23.44 -7.62
CA PHE A 79 -10.30 23.45 -6.56
C PHE A 79 -8.93 23.85 -7.12
N PHE A 80 -8.51 23.24 -8.23
CA PHE A 80 -7.24 23.56 -8.88
C PHE A 80 -7.18 25.01 -9.38
N LYS A 81 -8.30 25.54 -9.92
CA LYS A 81 -8.39 26.94 -10.32
C LYS A 81 -8.26 27.89 -9.12
N ILE A 82 -8.94 27.61 -8.01
CA ILE A 82 -8.87 28.44 -6.80
C ILE A 82 -7.45 28.41 -6.24
N LEU A 83 -6.82 27.24 -6.18
CA LEU A 83 -5.44 27.08 -5.72
C LEU A 83 -4.47 27.94 -6.54
N LEU A 84 -4.61 27.93 -7.87
CA LEU A 84 -3.79 28.73 -8.78
C LEU A 84 -3.99 30.23 -8.55
N ILE A 85 -5.24 30.69 -8.39
CA ILE A 85 -5.54 32.10 -8.11
C ILE A 85 -4.89 32.55 -6.79
N VAL A 86 -5.03 31.76 -5.73
CA VAL A 86 -4.43 32.08 -4.42
C VAL A 86 -2.90 32.17 -4.52
N LEU A 87 -2.26 31.23 -5.21
CA LEU A 87 -0.82 31.27 -5.48
C LEU A 87 -0.41 32.55 -6.22
N THR A 88 -1.17 32.96 -7.25
CA THR A 88 -0.85 34.19 -8.00
C THR A 88 -0.97 35.45 -7.14
N VAL A 89 -1.98 35.53 -6.26
CA VAL A 89 -2.16 36.67 -5.36
C VAL A 89 -1.03 36.74 -4.34
N ILE A 90 -0.61 35.60 -3.79
CA ILE A 90 0.51 35.54 -2.85
C ILE A 90 1.80 36.03 -3.52
N LEU A 91 2.10 35.57 -4.73
CA LEU A 91 3.30 35.99 -5.47
C LEU A 91 3.30 37.49 -5.77
N ILE A 92 2.16 38.04 -6.21
CA ILE A 92 2.03 39.48 -6.47
C ILE A 92 2.16 40.27 -5.16
N GLY A 93 1.55 39.79 -4.06
CA GLY A 93 1.66 40.42 -2.74
C GLY A 93 3.09 40.48 -2.23
N SER A 94 3.83 39.38 -2.35
CA SER A 94 5.27 39.35 -2.06
C SER A 94 6.04 40.38 -2.90
N MET A 95 5.74 40.46 -4.21
CA MET A 95 6.39 41.42 -5.11
C MET A 95 6.07 42.88 -4.76
N VAL A 96 4.93 43.20 -4.13
CA VAL A 96 4.62 44.57 -3.69
C VAL A 96 5.36 44.94 -2.41
N ILE A 97 5.60 43.98 -1.50
CA ILE A 97 6.29 44.22 -0.23
C ILE A 97 7.78 44.53 -0.45
N ASP A 98 8.42 43.86 -1.42
CA ASP A 98 9.85 44.08 -1.71
C ASP A 98 10.13 45.39 -2.50
N TYR A 99 9.11 46.00 -3.11
CA TYR A 99 9.25 47.21 -3.93
C TYR A 99 8.73 48.50 -3.24
N GLY A 100 8.23 48.39 -2.01
CA GLY A 100 7.62 49.48 -1.23
C GLY A 100 8.54 50.10 -0.17
#